data_AF-A0AAU9TTL3-F1
#
_entry.id   AF-A0AAU9TTL3-F1
#
_cell.length_a   1.000
_cell.length_b   1.000
_cell.length_c   1.000
_cell.angle_alpha   90.00
_cell.angle_beta   90.00
_cell.angle_gamma   90.00
#
_symmetry.space_group_name_H-M   'P 1'
#
loop_
_entity.id
_entity.type
_entity.pdbx_description
1 polymer ?
#
loop_
_entity_poly.entity_id
_entity_poly.type
_entity_poly.pdbx_seq_one_letter_code
_entity_poly.pdbx_strand_id
1 'polypeptide(L)'
;MLRQIADTVHFQEFCSNFIKSDTKLLSTNLSSYENKWNKTDDSSGVIMKVYNSFTYTEDIKYEARLLELPMKDNFKLIILTPNEVDMLCNLFNKLTNNGLIAAIGSIQPLFTTISELKAPNIKFSSTPNLVQHYSNECLATAEYGKVKIDEHGVSIKVVTYMFPSNNQPQVSPSIEHEELKKSFFFGLIYEDTPIFTGKYVNVE
;
A
#
# COMPACT_ATOMS: atom_id res chain seq x y z
N MET A 1 -21.39 -18.17 13.65
CA MET A 1 -20.17 -18.59 12.94
C MET A 1 -19.28 -17.35 12.77
N LEU A 2 -18.64 -16.89 13.86
CA LEU A 2 -17.87 -15.63 13.94
C LEU A 2 -16.44 -15.93 14.48
N ARG A 3 -15.73 -16.87 13.84
CA ARG A 3 -14.37 -17.28 14.24
C ARG A 3 -13.39 -17.05 13.10
N GLN A 4 -13.15 -15.79 12.80
CA GLN A 4 -11.89 -15.26 12.31
C GLN A 4 -11.97 -13.73 12.35
N ILE A 5 -12.30 -13.20 13.53
CA ILE A 5 -12.16 -11.76 13.76
C ILE A 5 -10.65 -11.55 13.89
N ALA A 6 -10.09 -10.88 12.88
CA ALA A 6 -8.73 -10.35 12.73
C ALA A 6 -7.85 -10.47 13.99
N ASP A 7 -6.63 -11.02 13.85
CA ASP A 7 -5.53 -11.04 14.85
C ASP A 7 -6.01 -10.50 16.22
N THR A 8 -6.53 -11.38 17.08
CA THR A 8 -7.47 -11.08 18.18
C THR A 8 -7.02 -9.93 19.10
N VAL A 9 -5.71 -9.69 19.15
CA VAL A 9 -5.04 -8.58 19.85
C VAL A 9 -5.46 -7.20 19.31
N HIS A 10 -5.48 -7.00 17.99
CA HIS A 10 -5.78 -5.69 17.40
C HIS A 10 -7.28 -5.38 17.41
N PHE A 11 -8.14 -6.39 17.32
CA PHE A 11 -9.59 -6.16 17.47
C PHE A 11 -9.93 -5.68 18.88
N GLN A 12 -9.31 -6.26 19.92
CA GLN A 12 -9.52 -5.82 21.30
C GLN A 12 -9.02 -4.40 21.53
N GLU A 13 -7.82 -4.07 21.06
CA GLU A 13 -7.24 -2.73 21.15
C GLU A 13 -8.06 -1.69 20.35
N PHE A 14 -8.55 -2.06 19.17
CA PHE A 14 -9.45 -1.22 18.38
C PHE A 14 -10.76 -0.96 19.14
N CYS A 15 -11.40 -2.01 19.66
CA CYS A 15 -12.62 -1.90 20.43
C CYS A 15 -12.44 -1.02 21.67
N SER A 16 -11.34 -1.17 22.41
CA SER A 16 -11.08 -0.38 23.61
C SER A 16 -10.83 1.10 23.32
N ASN A 17 -10.23 1.42 22.17
CA ASN A 17 -9.82 2.78 21.85
C ASN A 17 -10.87 3.55 21.05
N PHE A 18 -11.68 2.88 20.23
CA PHE A 18 -12.55 3.53 19.23
C PHE A 18 -14.03 3.17 19.33
N ILE A 19 -14.37 1.99 19.87
CA ILE A 19 -15.77 1.57 19.99
C ILE A 19 -16.28 1.90 21.39
N LYS A 20 -17.35 2.71 21.48
CA LYS A 20 -17.98 2.99 22.77
C LYS A 20 -18.85 1.80 23.19
N SER A 21 -19.03 1.63 24.51
CA SER A 21 -19.87 0.57 25.08
C SER A 21 -21.33 0.60 24.60
N ASP A 22 -21.80 1.74 24.08
CA ASP A 22 -23.16 1.94 23.56
C ASP A 22 -23.27 1.79 22.03
N THR A 23 -22.19 1.44 21.33
CA THR A 23 -22.21 1.18 19.89
C THR A 23 -23.11 -0.02 19.59
N LYS A 24 -24.26 0.25 18.94
CA LYS A 24 -25.29 -0.76 18.62
C LYS A 24 -25.01 -1.55 17.36
N LEU A 25 -24.19 -1.01 16.46
CA LEU A 25 -23.89 -1.61 15.16
C LEU A 25 -22.42 -1.40 14.82
N LEU A 26 -21.76 -2.47 14.41
CA LEU A 26 -20.42 -2.48 13.85
C LEU A 26 -20.45 -3.31 12.57
N SER A 27 -20.13 -2.68 11.45
CA SER A 27 -19.85 -3.39 10.21
C SER A 27 -18.34 -3.59 10.07
N THR A 28 -17.93 -4.74 9.55
CA THR A 28 -16.51 -5.06 9.37
C THR A 28 -16.32 -5.70 8.01
N ASN A 29 -15.37 -5.16 7.25
CA ASN A 29 -14.85 -5.76 6.04
C ASN A 29 -13.43 -6.27 6.32
N LEU A 30 -13.18 -7.54 6.00
CA LEU A 30 -11.85 -8.13 6.06
C LEU A 30 -11.45 -8.53 4.66
N SER A 31 -10.32 -8.01 4.19
CA SER A 31 -9.72 -8.38 2.92
C SER A 31 -8.29 -8.85 3.15
N SER A 32 -7.91 -9.95 2.50
CA SER A 32 -6.57 -10.52 2.65
C SER A 32 -6.07 -11.10 1.35
N TYR A 33 -4.77 -10.93 1.11
CA TYR A 33 -4.05 -11.52 0.01
C TYR A 33 -2.76 -12.14 0.52
N GLU A 34 -2.49 -13.38 0.14
CA GLU A 34 -1.23 -14.05 0.44
C GLU A 34 -0.81 -14.87 -0.77
N ASN A 35 0.37 -14.60 -1.31
CA ASN A 35 0.89 -15.35 -2.43
C ASN A 35 2.42 -15.34 -2.43
N LYS A 36 2.99 -16.38 -3.03
CA LYS A 36 4.44 -16.52 -3.19
C LYS A 36 4.89 -15.86 -4.49
N TRP A 37 6.16 -15.47 -4.53
CA TRP A 37 6.76 -15.00 -5.78
C TRP A 37 6.70 -16.05 -6.88
N ASN A 38 6.55 -15.59 -8.12
CA ASN A 38 6.71 -16.47 -9.27
C ASN A 38 8.20 -16.72 -9.50
N LYS A 39 8.69 -17.90 -9.10
CA LYS A 39 10.05 -18.34 -9.39
C LYS A 39 10.05 -19.07 -10.73
N THR A 40 10.90 -18.64 -11.65
CA THR A 40 11.18 -19.40 -12.87
C THR A 40 11.98 -20.64 -12.51
N ASP A 41 11.63 -21.79 -13.09
CA ASP A 41 12.22 -23.10 -12.75
C ASP A 41 13.76 -23.14 -12.93
N ASP A 42 14.31 -22.24 -13.75
CA ASP A 42 15.74 -22.15 -14.07
C ASP A 42 16.51 -21.05 -13.33
N SER A 43 15.86 -20.21 -12.50
CA SER A 43 16.53 -19.13 -11.76
C SER A 43 16.48 -19.32 -10.26
N SER A 44 17.62 -19.15 -9.59
CA SER A 44 17.69 -19.20 -8.12
C SER A 44 16.96 -18.04 -7.42
N GLY A 45 16.63 -16.98 -8.17
CA GLY A 45 15.99 -15.75 -7.68
C GLY A 45 14.65 -15.44 -8.36
N VAL A 46 13.93 -14.49 -7.76
CA VAL A 46 12.70 -13.91 -8.32
C VAL A 46 13.09 -12.81 -9.31
N ILE A 47 12.44 -12.74 -10.46
CA ILE A 47 12.77 -11.75 -11.49
C ILE A 47 11.83 -10.54 -11.35
N MET A 48 12.38 -9.33 -11.28
CA MET A 48 11.63 -8.07 -11.28
C MET A 48 11.94 -7.24 -12.53
N LYS A 49 10.95 -6.46 -13.00
CA LYS A 49 11.14 -5.43 -14.02
C LYS A 49 11.34 -4.08 -13.37
N VAL A 50 12.35 -3.35 -13.81
CA VAL A 50 12.68 -2.02 -13.31
C VAL A 50 12.43 -1.01 -14.43
N TYR A 51 11.54 -0.06 -14.15
CA TYR A 51 11.27 1.09 -15.00
C TYR A 51 11.89 2.33 -14.37
N ASN A 52 12.82 2.98 -15.09
CA ASN A 52 13.52 4.18 -14.64
C ASN A 52 13.01 5.40 -15.42
N SER A 53 12.68 6.50 -14.73
CA SER A 53 12.37 7.81 -15.34
C SER A 53 13.64 8.63 -15.63
N PHE A 54 13.53 9.71 -16.41
CA PHE A 54 14.67 10.56 -16.80
C PHE A 54 14.31 12.04 -16.96
N THR A 55 15.23 12.92 -16.55
CA THR A 55 15.32 14.33 -16.96
C THR A 55 16.65 14.62 -17.66
N TYR A 56 16.62 15.33 -18.79
CA TYR A 56 17.83 15.70 -19.55
C TYR A 56 18.52 16.88 -18.86
N THR A 57 19.47 16.59 -17.97
CA THR A 57 20.51 17.53 -17.54
C THR A 57 21.87 16.85 -17.62
N GLU A 58 22.97 17.62 -17.63
CA GLU A 58 24.35 17.13 -17.84
C GLU A 58 24.79 16.02 -16.86
N ASP A 59 24.06 15.86 -15.74
CA ASP A 59 24.09 14.69 -14.85
C ASP A 59 22.80 13.88 -14.98
N ILE A 60 22.88 12.58 -15.28
CA ILE A 60 21.70 11.69 -15.30
C ILE A 60 21.13 11.59 -13.88
N LYS A 61 20.08 12.36 -13.60
CA LYS A 61 19.27 12.23 -12.38
C LYS A 61 18.03 11.42 -12.71
N TYR A 62 17.84 10.28 -12.03
CA TYR A 62 16.58 9.54 -12.07
C TYR A 62 15.59 10.23 -11.13
N GLU A 63 14.32 10.40 -11.49
CA GLU A 63 13.33 11.10 -10.65
C GLU A 63 12.46 10.12 -9.86
N ALA A 64 12.14 8.97 -10.46
CA ALA A 64 11.39 7.87 -9.85
C ALA A 64 11.81 6.51 -10.44
N ARG A 65 11.67 5.46 -9.62
CA ARG A 65 11.76 4.06 -10.08
C ARG A 65 10.49 3.31 -9.74
N LEU A 66 9.99 2.56 -10.72
CA LEU A 66 8.88 1.64 -10.56
C LEU A 66 9.42 0.21 -10.70
N LEU A 67 9.22 -0.60 -9.67
CA LEU A 67 9.58 -2.01 -9.63
C LEU A 67 8.31 -2.84 -9.82
N GLU A 68 8.26 -3.66 -10.86
CA GLU A 68 7.17 -4.63 -11.09
C GLU A 68 7.66 -6.03 -10.73
N LEU A 69 7.02 -6.62 -9.72
CA LEU A 69 7.29 -7.96 -9.23
C LEU A 69 6.11 -8.88 -9.60
N PRO A 70 6.27 -9.76 -10.60
CA PRO A 70 5.21 -10.65 -11.04
C PRO A 70 4.90 -11.75 -10.00
N MET A 71 3.63 -12.06 -9.86
CA MET A 71 3.12 -13.17 -9.05
C MET A 71 2.24 -14.08 -9.91
N LYS A 72 1.69 -15.14 -9.32
CA LYS A 72 0.74 -16.03 -10.00
C LYS A 72 -0.59 -15.31 -10.27
N ASP A 73 -1.38 -15.87 -11.18
CA ASP A 73 -2.77 -15.46 -11.43
C ASP A 73 -2.93 -13.98 -11.79
N ASN A 74 -2.03 -13.44 -12.62
CA ASN A 74 -2.03 -12.05 -13.10
C ASN A 74 -1.86 -10.97 -12.01
N PHE A 75 -1.45 -11.37 -10.80
CA PHE A 75 -1.10 -10.42 -9.75
C PHE A 75 0.32 -9.88 -9.93
N LYS A 76 0.52 -8.62 -9.56
CA LYS A 76 1.81 -7.95 -9.55
C LYS A 76 1.92 -7.08 -8.32
N LEU A 77 3.06 -7.14 -7.63
CA LEU A 77 3.40 -6.10 -6.66
C LEU A 77 4.18 -5.01 -7.38
N ILE A 78 3.72 -3.78 -7.22
CA ILE A 78 4.39 -2.58 -7.69
C ILE A 78 4.99 -1.86 -6.49
N ILE A 79 6.28 -1.54 -6.55
CA ILE A 79 6.95 -0.69 -5.58
C ILE A 79 7.42 0.58 -6.28
N LEU A 80 7.02 1.73 -5.76
CA LEU A 80 7.37 3.06 -6.24
C LEU A 80 8.36 3.67 -5.26
N THR A 81 9.62 3.81 -5.69
CA THR A 81 10.67 4.44 -4.89
C THR A 81 11.04 5.79 -5.52
N PRO A 82 10.94 6.91 -4.77
CA PRO A 82 11.34 8.23 -5.28
C PRO A 82 12.86 8.40 -5.34
N ASN A 83 13.30 9.31 -6.19
CA ASN A 83 14.47 10.15 -5.93
C ASN A 83 14.04 11.60 -5.56
N GLU A 84 12.86 12.06 -5.97
CA GLU A 84 12.21 13.32 -5.56
C GLU A 84 10.75 13.13 -5.11
N VAL A 85 10.27 13.97 -4.18
CA VAL A 85 9.02 13.76 -3.42
C VAL A 85 7.74 14.11 -4.21
N ASP A 86 7.75 15.19 -4.99
CA ASP A 86 6.52 15.71 -5.63
C ASP A 86 6.03 14.85 -6.81
N MET A 87 6.96 14.22 -7.55
CA MET A 87 6.61 13.31 -8.64
C MET A 87 5.96 12.01 -8.15
N LEU A 88 6.29 11.59 -6.93
CA LEU A 88 5.85 10.34 -6.32
C LEU A 88 4.33 10.33 -6.06
N CYS A 89 3.80 11.42 -5.51
CA CYS A 89 2.36 11.57 -5.25
C CYS A 89 1.55 11.56 -6.55
N ASN A 90 2.05 12.22 -7.59
CA ASN A 90 1.39 12.23 -8.90
C ASN A 90 1.36 10.84 -9.56
N LEU A 91 2.47 10.10 -9.48
CA LEU A 91 2.57 8.75 -10.01
C LEU A 91 1.66 7.79 -9.24
N PHE A 92 1.63 7.89 -7.92
CA PHE A 92 0.75 7.09 -7.07
C PHE A 92 -0.74 7.39 -7.32
N ASN A 93 -1.10 8.66 -7.51
CA ASN A 93 -2.46 9.05 -7.88
C ASN A 93 -2.86 8.49 -9.24
N LYS A 94 -1.97 8.52 -10.24
CA LYS A 94 -2.23 7.90 -11.55
C LYS A 94 -2.39 6.39 -11.43
N LEU A 95 -1.53 5.72 -10.66
CA LEU A 95 -1.66 4.28 -10.40
C LEU A 95 -3.03 3.95 -9.79
N THR A 96 -3.44 4.73 -8.79
CA THR A 96 -4.68 4.50 -8.04
C THR A 96 -5.93 4.80 -8.87
N ASN A 97 -5.92 5.89 -9.64
CA ASN A 97 -7.11 6.37 -10.35
C ASN A 97 -7.24 5.86 -11.78
N ASN A 98 -6.11 5.52 -12.43
CA ASN A 98 -6.05 5.23 -13.86
C ASN A 98 -5.40 3.89 -14.19
N GLY A 99 -4.90 3.16 -13.19
CA GLY A 99 -4.26 1.85 -13.37
C GLY A 99 -2.76 1.90 -13.64
N LEU A 100 -2.17 0.71 -13.69
CA LEU A 100 -0.73 0.51 -13.84
C LEU A 100 -0.21 0.96 -15.22
N ILE A 101 -0.95 0.69 -16.30
CA ILE A 101 -0.59 1.09 -17.66
C ILE A 101 -0.47 2.61 -17.75
N ALA A 102 -1.42 3.35 -17.17
CA ALA A 102 -1.37 4.81 -17.14
C ALA A 102 -0.20 5.34 -16.30
N ALA A 103 0.09 4.70 -15.16
CA ALA A 103 1.24 5.04 -14.34
C ALA A 103 2.57 4.83 -15.10
N ILE A 104 2.75 3.67 -15.74
CA ILE A 104 3.93 3.36 -16.56
C ILE A 104 4.04 4.30 -17.77
N GLY A 105 2.94 4.61 -18.46
CA GLY A 105 2.94 5.57 -19.57
C GLY A 105 3.39 6.96 -19.14
N SER A 106 3.11 7.35 -17.89
CA SER A 106 3.47 8.67 -17.36
C SER A 106 4.95 8.84 -17.02
N ILE A 107 5.68 7.74 -16.78
CA ILE A 107 7.12 7.79 -16.49
C ILE A 107 7.99 7.77 -17.75
N GLN A 108 7.40 7.55 -18.94
CA GLN A 108 8.10 7.47 -20.24
C GLN A 108 9.47 6.76 -20.14
N PRO A 109 9.48 5.46 -19.78
CA PRO A 109 10.71 4.79 -19.37
C PRO A 109 11.71 4.70 -20.54
N LEU A 110 12.93 5.22 -20.35
CA LEU A 110 14.00 5.16 -21.37
C LEU A 110 14.39 3.72 -21.71
N PHE A 111 14.48 2.86 -20.70
CA PHE A 111 14.74 1.44 -20.85
C PHE A 111 14.12 0.67 -19.69
N THR A 112 13.65 -0.54 -19.99
CA THR A 112 13.21 -1.51 -18.99
C THR A 112 14.35 -2.48 -18.75
N THR A 113 14.76 -2.65 -17.49
CA THR A 113 15.77 -3.66 -17.13
C THR A 113 15.10 -4.81 -16.42
N ILE A 114 15.54 -6.03 -16.74
CA ILE A 114 15.21 -7.23 -16.00
C ILE A 114 16.30 -7.42 -14.95
N SER A 115 15.92 -7.53 -13.68
CA SER A 115 16.85 -7.67 -12.56
C SER A 115 16.41 -8.78 -11.61
N GLU A 116 17.35 -9.41 -10.94
CA GLU A 116 17.03 -10.32 -9.84
C GLU A 116 16.60 -9.51 -8.62
N LEU A 117 15.46 -9.90 -8.06
CA LEU A 117 14.92 -9.34 -6.83
C LEU A 117 15.78 -9.79 -5.64
N LYS A 118 16.41 -8.82 -4.99
CA LYS A 118 16.77 -8.94 -3.57
C LYS A 118 15.59 -8.45 -2.76
N ALA A 119 14.68 -9.36 -2.43
CA ALA A 119 13.42 -9.00 -1.77
C ALA A 119 13.75 -8.34 -0.43
N PRO A 120 13.22 -7.15 -0.14
CA PRO A 120 13.45 -6.53 1.14
C PRO A 120 12.58 -7.28 2.17
N ASN A 121 13.16 -7.64 3.33
CA ASN A 121 12.42 -8.27 4.42
C ASN A 121 11.68 -7.17 5.21
N ILE A 122 10.54 -6.74 4.66
CA ILE A 122 9.75 -5.62 5.15
C ILE A 122 8.50 -6.15 5.83
N LYS A 123 8.28 -5.71 7.06
CA LYS A 123 7.04 -5.96 7.80
C LYS A 123 6.59 -4.68 8.47
N PHE A 124 5.39 -4.21 8.13
CA PHE A 124 4.79 -3.05 8.77
C PHE A 124 3.29 -3.24 8.98
N SER A 125 2.77 -2.48 9.91
CA SER A 125 1.35 -2.32 10.18
C SER A 125 1.01 -0.85 10.22
N SER A 126 -0.15 -0.47 9.70
CA SER A 126 -0.64 0.89 9.84
C SER A 126 -1.11 1.13 11.27
N THR A 127 -1.11 2.38 11.70
CA THR A 127 -1.98 2.81 12.80
C THR A 127 -3.42 2.87 12.28
N PRO A 128 -4.44 2.62 13.12
CA PRO A 128 -5.83 2.77 12.71
C PRO A 128 -6.09 4.21 12.27
N ASN A 129 -6.44 4.41 10.99
CA ASN A 129 -6.81 5.74 10.51
C ASN A 129 -8.32 5.91 10.65
N LEU A 130 -8.74 6.86 11.49
CA LEU A 130 -10.15 7.18 11.71
C LEU A 130 -10.58 8.26 10.72
N VAL A 131 -11.53 7.93 9.85
CA VAL A 131 -12.16 8.88 8.94
C VAL A 131 -13.62 9.03 9.36
N GLN A 132 -14.07 10.27 9.58
CA GLN A 132 -15.47 10.55 9.84
C GLN A 132 -16.12 11.08 8.58
N HIS A 133 -17.25 10.49 8.19
CA HIS A 133 -18.01 10.94 7.03
C HIS A 133 -19.16 11.85 7.49
N TYR A 134 -19.24 13.03 6.87
CA TYR A 134 -20.37 13.93 7.04
C TYR A 134 -21.55 13.41 6.22
N SER A 135 -22.38 12.60 6.85
CA SER A 135 -23.74 12.31 6.38
C SER A 135 -24.72 12.55 7.52
N ASN A 136 -26.03 12.63 7.23
CA ASN A 136 -27.08 12.77 8.25
C ASN A 136 -27.03 11.66 9.31
N GLU A 137 -26.32 10.57 9.04
CA GLU A 137 -25.94 9.54 9.99
C GLU A 137 -24.46 9.71 10.32
N CYS A 138 -24.13 10.09 11.56
CA CYS A 138 -22.74 10.25 12.00
C CYS A 138 -22.02 8.89 12.01
N LEU A 139 -21.40 8.52 10.90
CA LEU A 139 -20.67 7.27 10.71
C LEU A 139 -19.17 7.56 10.69
N ALA A 140 -18.43 6.77 11.45
CA ALA A 140 -16.97 6.71 11.39
C ALA A 140 -16.53 5.41 10.74
N THR A 141 -15.43 5.51 10.00
CA THR A 141 -14.69 4.37 9.47
C THR A 141 -13.30 4.34 10.10
N ALA A 142 -12.81 3.13 10.37
CA ALA A 142 -11.44 2.94 10.82
C ALA A 142 -10.81 1.82 10.01
N GLU A 143 -9.63 2.07 9.47
CA GLU A 143 -8.91 1.09 8.66
C GLU A 143 -7.57 0.73 9.30
N TYR A 144 -7.28 -0.57 9.34
CA TYR A 144 -6.01 -1.11 9.77
C TYR A 144 -5.48 -2.09 8.72
N GLY A 145 -4.23 -1.88 8.32
CA GLY A 145 -3.52 -2.71 7.35
C GLY A 145 -2.27 -3.33 7.94
N LYS A 146 -1.96 -4.55 7.53
CA LYS A 146 -0.72 -5.27 7.85
C LYS A 146 -0.14 -5.83 6.57
N VAL A 147 1.13 -5.52 6.33
CA VAL A 147 1.84 -5.90 5.12
C VAL A 147 3.14 -6.58 5.50
N LYS A 148 3.40 -7.72 4.85
CA LYS A 148 4.66 -8.44 4.90
C LYS A 148 5.11 -8.69 3.47
N ILE A 149 6.31 -8.27 3.15
CA ILE A 149 7.00 -8.51 1.88
C ILE A 149 8.34 -9.13 2.28
N ASP A 150 8.66 -10.32 1.79
CA ASP A 150 9.90 -11.01 2.12
C ASP A 150 10.40 -11.84 0.92
N GLU A 151 11.42 -12.66 1.11
CA GLU A 151 11.98 -13.56 0.08
C GLU A 151 11.03 -14.67 -0.39
N HIS A 152 9.93 -14.91 0.33
CA HIS A 152 8.95 -15.94 0.01
C HIS A 152 7.77 -15.38 -0.78
N GLY A 153 7.34 -14.15 -0.49
CA GLY A 153 6.20 -13.55 -1.16
C GLY A 153 5.66 -12.29 -0.49
N VAL A 154 4.35 -12.12 -0.64
CA VAL A 154 3.58 -10.99 -0.11
C VAL A 154 2.41 -11.52 0.70
N SER A 155 2.19 -10.93 1.87
CA SER A 155 0.98 -11.08 2.68
C SER A 155 0.46 -9.69 3.03
N ILE A 156 -0.76 -9.38 2.59
CA ILE A 156 -1.49 -8.15 2.91
C ILE A 156 -2.79 -8.54 3.61
N LYS A 157 -3.10 -7.88 4.72
CA LYS A 157 -4.38 -8.00 5.42
C LYS A 157 -4.87 -6.60 5.75
N VAL A 158 -6.09 -6.29 5.36
CA VAL A 158 -6.75 -5.02 5.67
C VAL A 158 -8.08 -5.31 6.32
N VAL A 159 -8.35 -4.62 7.42
CA VAL A 159 -9.65 -4.62 8.07
C VAL A 159 -10.18 -3.20 8.11
N THR A 160 -11.41 -3.04 7.64
CA THR A 160 -12.13 -1.78 7.66
C THR A 160 -13.35 -1.95 8.56
N TYR A 161 -13.44 -1.10 9.57
CA TYR A 161 -14.57 -1.02 10.48
C TYR A 161 -15.43 0.17 10.11
N MET A 162 -16.74 0.03 10.24
CA MET A 162 -17.69 1.13 10.10
C MET A 162 -18.68 1.08 11.26
N PHE A 163 -18.83 2.20 11.97
CA PHE A 163 -19.62 2.28 13.19
C PHE A 163 -20.21 3.69 13.39
N PRO A 164 -21.35 3.82 14.06
CA PRO A 164 -21.88 5.12 14.47
C PRO A 164 -20.91 5.83 15.45
N SER A 165 -20.62 7.11 15.22
CA SER A 165 -19.74 7.91 16.07
C SER A 165 -20.35 9.30 16.32
N ASN A 166 -20.41 9.69 17.59
CA ASN A 166 -20.87 11.04 18.00
C ASN A 166 -19.70 12.00 18.29
N ASN A 167 -18.46 11.60 18.03
CA ASN A 167 -17.28 12.41 18.32
C ASN A 167 -17.03 13.44 17.22
N GLN A 168 -16.45 14.60 17.57
CA GLN A 168 -15.95 15.56 16.57
C GLN A 168 -14.83 14.91 15.72
N PRO A 169 -14.66 15.35 14.46
CA PRO A 169 -13.61 14.82 13.60
C PRO A 169 -12.24 15.12 14.19
N GLN A 170 -11.43 14.10 14.38
CA GLN A 170 -9.99 14.30 14.47
C GLN A 170 -9.46 14.43 13.04
N VAL A 171 -8.87 15.58 12.76
CA VAL A 171 -8.11 15.81 11.52
C VAL A 171 -6.91 14.86 11.57
N SER A 172 -6.81 13.96 10.60
CA SER A 172 -5.62 13.13 10.43
C SER A 172 -4.40 14.05 10.32
N PRO A 173 -3.28 13.79 11.04
CA PRO A 173 -2.10 14.63 10.93
C PRO A 173 -1.63 14.64 9.47
N SER A 174 -1.49 15.85 8.91
CA SER A 174 -0.87 16.05 7.61
C SER A 174 0.58 15.61 7.70
N ILE A 175 0.97 14.60 6.94
CA ILE A 175 2.37 14.14 6.90
C ILE A 175 3.21 15.25 6.27
N GLU A 176 4.16 15.80 7.02
CA GLU A 176 5.06 16.86 6.55
C GLU A 176 6.01 16.33 5.46
N HIS A 177 6.34 17.19 4.48
CA HIS A 177 7.07 16.80 3.26
C HIS A 177 8.52 16.33 3.52
N GLU A 178 9.11 16.63 4.68
CA GLU A 178 10.52 16.30 4.98
C GLU A 178 10.75 14.82 5.35
N GLU A 179 9.72 14.08 5.80
CA GLU A 179 9.82 12.68 6.23
C GLU A 179 9.88 11.66 5.06
N LEU A 180 9.81 12.13 3.82
CA LEU A 180 9.61 11.30 2.63
C LEU A 180 10.89 10.68 2.04
N LYS A 181 12.07 11.06 2.52
CA LYS A 181 13.37 10.64 1.93
C LYS A 181 13.65 9.13 1.99
N LYS A 182 12.99 8.39 2.89
CA LYS A 182 13.08 6.91 3.01
C LYS A 182 11.71 6.23 2.91
N SER A 183 10.78 6.89 2.24
CA SER A 183 9.44 6.35 2.00
C SER A 183 9.35 5.66 0.64
N PHE A 184 8.47 4.68 0.53
CA PHE A 184 8.06 4.14 -0.77
C PHE A 184 6.56 3.91 -0.78
N PHE A 185 5.95 4.00 -1.96
CA PHE A 185 4.58 3.55 -2.14
C PHE A 185 4.57 2.15 -2.73
N PHE A 186 3.51 1.40 -2.46
CA PHE A 186 3.31 0.10 -3.06
C PHE A 186 1.86 -0.07 -3.51
N GLY A 187 1.67 -0.95 -4.48
CA GLY A 187 0.36 -1.37 -4.95
C GLY A 187 0.37 -2.86 -5.29
N LEU A 188 -0.59 -3.63 -4.77
CA LEU A 188 -0.91 -4.95 -5.31
C LEU A 188 -1.92 -4.75 -6.44
N ILE A 189 -1.50 -5.10 -7.66
CA ILE A 189 -2.27 -4.93 -8.88
C ILE A 189 -2.76 -6.29 -9.35
N TYR A 190 -4.02 -6.37 -9.73
CA TYR A 190 -4.57 -7.49 -10.48
C TYR A 190 -4.86 -7.00 -11.90
N GLU A 191 -4.23 -7.61 -12.89
CA GLU A 191 -4.24 -7.14 -14.28
C GLU A 191 -3.69 -5.70 -14.39
N ASP A 192 -4.57 -4.70 -14.41
CA ASP A 192 -4.25 -3.26 -14.44
C ASP A 192 -4.81 -2.48 -13.25
N THR A 193 -5.59 -3.14 -12.39
CA THR A 193 -6.34 -2.48 -11.30
C THR A 193 -5.65 -2.65 -9.96
N PRO A 194 -5.39 -1.57 -9.21
CA PRO A 194 -4.89 -1.67 -7.84
C PRO A 194 -5.98 -2.20 -6.90
N ILE A 195 -5.68 -3.27 -6.17
CA ILE A 195 -6.57 -3.86 -5.15
C ILE A 195 -6.15 -3.44 -3.75
N PHE A 196 -4.84 -3.36 -3.50
CA PHE A 196 -4.30 -2.79 -2.26
C PHE A 196 -3.27 -1.74 -2.61
N THR A 197 -3.29 -0.61 -1.92
CA THR A 197 -2.26 0.40 -2.04
C THR A 197 -1.84 0.89 -0.67
N GLY A 198 -0.64 1.45 -0.58
CA GLY A 198 -0.20 2.03 0.66
C GLY A 198 1.13 2.75 0.54
N LYS A 199 1.48 3.41 1.64
CA LYS A 199 2.72 4.16 1.81
C LYS A 199 3.47 3.59 3.00
N TYR A 200 4.73 3.24 2.79
CA TYR A 200 5.66 2.98 3.87
C TYR A 200 6.46 4.26 4.15
N VAL A 201 6.52 4.67 5.42
CA VAL A 201 7.33 5.79 5.89
C VAL A 201 8.32 5.24 6.91
N ASN A 202 9.62 5.39 6.65
CA ASN A 202 10.64 5.06 7.63
C ASN A 202 10.85 6.28 8.53
N VAL A 203 10.42 6.19 9.79
CA VAL A 203 10.66 7.22 10.81
C VAL A 203 11.93 6.81 11.54
N GLU A 204 13.04 7.51 11.29
CA GLU A 204 14.30 7.35 12.02
C GLU A 204 14.32 8.15 13.33
#